data_AF-A0A191WD85-F1
#
_entry.id   AF-A0A191WD85-F1
#
_cell.length_a   1.000
_cell.length_b   1.000
_cell.length_c   1.000
_cell.angle_alpha   90.00
_cell.angle_beta   90.00
_cell.angle_gamma   90.00
#
_symmetry.space_group_name_H-M   'P 1'
#
loop_
_entity.id
_entity.type
_entity.pdbx_description
1 polymer ?
#
loop_
_entity_poly.entity_id
_entity_poly.type
_entity_poly.pdbx_seq_one_letter_code
_entity_poly.pdbx_strand_id
1 'polypeptide(L)'
;MTAARPLPDWAREASLGFFVHWGAYSVPAWAEPSGALGTVPDDEWFAHNAYAEWYANTIRIEGSPAAEHHAREFGGAPYDALLDAWRAESYDPADWARLFRSVGADYVVPTTKHHDGIALWDAPGSGDLTTVARGPRRDLIGPLAEAVRAEGIRFGVYYSGGLDWAFTGGPPHRSSADIELQRPKDADYNDYAFAHVVDLIERYAPDLIWNDIDWPDAGKRPGPRSIEALLARYREAVPHGVVDDRWGAPVGDYATSEYAHDTDHETGTGWEHCRGLGFSFGYNRVEDESLTLSPRELARLYADVVSRGGRLMLNVGPTAAGEIPAVQRRTLEGVAPWMTAIKPHTLGRRMLRADEVEVTDAAWWRAWATPDGIVVVVDAPAASVRSVDGRPIIRIVLPD
;
A
#
# COMPACT_ATOMS: atom_id res chain seq x y z
N MET A 1 19.74 -14.16 15.80
CA MET A 1 18.61 -14.56 14.93
C MET A 1 17.50 -15.07 15.83
N THR A 2 16.57 -14.21 16.21
CA THR A 2 15.28 -14.64 16.76
C THR A 2 14.55 -15.41 15.68
N ALA A 3 14.05 -16.61 15.97
CA ALA A 3 13.28 -17.39 15.00
C ALA A 3 12.10 -16.54 14.50
N ALA A 4 11.86 -16.53 13.19
CA ALA A 4 10.73 -15.82 12.59
C ALA A 4 9.43 -16.30 13.24
N ARG A 5 8.62 -15.37 13.73
CA ARG A 5 7.31 -15.67 14.28
C ARG A 5 6.42 -16.16 13.13
N PRO A 6 5.71 -17.29 13.26
CA PRO A 6 4.78 -17.70 12.23
C PRO A 6 3.67 -16.67 12.09
N LEU A 7 3.27 -16.38 10.84
CA LEU A 7 2.15 -15.50 10.57
C LEU A 7 0.87 -16.01 11.28
N PRO A 8 0.07 -15.12 11.89
CA PRO A 8 -1.22 -15.49 12.43
C PRO A 8 -2.15 -15.95 11.29
N ASP A 9 -3.13 -16.78 11.63
CA ASP A 9 -4.01 -17.41 10.64
C ASP A 9 -4.63 -16.40 9.67
N TRP A 10 -5.14 -15.28 10.18
CA TRP A 10 -5.74 -14.25 9.32
C TRP A 10 -4.76 -13.72 8.25
N ALA A 11 -3.49 -13.51 8.61
CA ALA A 11 -2.49 -12.96 7.70
C ALA A 11 -2.00 -14.01 6.70
N ARG A 12 -1.93 -15.28 7.12
CA ARG A 12 -1.60 -16.39 6.22
C ARG A 12 -2.70 -16.65 5.19
N GLU A 13 -3.96 -16.54 5.61
CA GLU A 13 -5.11 -16.78 4.72
C GLU A 13 -5.46 -15.56 3.86
N ALA A 14 -5.12 -14.34 4.29
CA ALA A 14 -5.35 -13.13 3.51
C ALA A 14 -4.73 -13.21 2.11
N SER A 15 -5.46 -12.69 1.12
CA SER A 15 -5.08 -12.67 -0.28
C SER A 15 -5.23 -11.28 -0.92
N LEU A 16 -6.06 -10.41 -0.35
CA LEU A 16 -6.28 -9.06 -0.84
C LEU A 16 -6.33 -8.04 0.30
N GLY A 17 -5.46 -7.04 0.25
CA GLY A 17 -5.56 -5.82 1.04
C GLY A 17 -5.77 -4.59 0.17
N PHE A 18 -6.26 -3.52 0.78
CA PHE A 18 -6.28 -2.19 0.17
C PHE A 18 -5.31 -1.25 0.87
N PHE A 19 -4.47 -0.60 0.07
CA PHE A 19 -3.71 0.56 0.50
C PHE A 19 -4.50 1.82 0.15
N VAL A 20 -4.40 2.86 0.98
CA VAL A 20 -4.95 4.18 0.68
C VAL A 20 -3.88 5.25 0.85
N HIS A 21 -3.35 5.78 -0.25
CA HIS A 21 -2.49 6.97 -0.22
C HIS A 21 -3.31 8.23 -0.40
N TRP A 22 -3.52 8.91 0.72
CA TRP A 22 -4.28 10.14 0.79
C TRP A 22 -3.58 11.13 1.70
N GLY A 23 -3.39 12.36 1.21
CA GLY A 23 -2.65 13.40 1.91
C GLY A 23 -2.81 14.75 1.23
N ALA A 24 -2.06 15.76 1.68
CA ALA A 24 -2.10 17.09 1.06
C ALA A 24 -1.65 17.05 -0.42
N TYR A 25 -0.84 16.06 -0.81
CA TYR A 25 -0.46 15.80 -2.20
C TYR A 25 -1.65 15.44 -3.11
N SER A 26 -2.80 15.03 -2.56
CA SER A 26 -4.04 14.85 -3.33
C SER A 26 -4.69 16.17 -3.76
N VAL A 27 -4.24 17.32 -3.23
CA VAL A 27 -4.70 18.66 -3.66
C VAL A 27 -4.15 19.05 -5.03
N PRO A 28 -2.82 19.04 -5.28
CA PRO A 28 -2.30 19.25 -6.62
C PRO A 28 -2.64 18.08 -7.55
N ALA A 29 -2.72 16.85 -7.00
CA ALA A 29 -3.10 15.64 -7.71
C ALA A 29 -2.36 15.46 -9.04
N TRP A 30 -1.04 15.63 -9.04
CA TRP A 30 -0.28 15.74 -10.27
C TRP A 30 1.09 15.07 -10.16
N ALA A 31 1.40 14.25 -11.15
CA ALA A 31 2.71 13.68 -11.40
C ALA A 31 2.85 13.41 -12.91
N GLU A 32 4.06 13.29 -13.43
CA GLU A 32 4.24 12.83 -14.81
C GLU A 32 4.05 11.31 -14.86
N PRO A 33 3.20 10.76 -15.73
CA PRO A 33 3.03 9.30 -15.84
C PRO A 33 4.21 8.65 -16.60
N SER A 34 5.42 8.82 -16.08
CA SER A 34 6.69 8.41 -16.72
C SER A 34 6.88 6.90 -16.78
N GLY A 35 6.23 6.15 -15.89
CA GLY A 35 6.21 4.69 -15.89
C GLY A 35 6.08 4.12 -14.48
N ALA A 36 6.08 2.80 -14.38
CA ALA A 36 6.11 2.12 -13.09
C ALA A 36 7.52 2.17 -12.46
N LEU A 37 7.59 2.07 -11.13
CA LEU A 37 8.87 1.99 -10.44
C LEU A 37 9.71 0.81 -10.99
N GLY A 38 10.99 1.09 -11.26
CA GLY A 38 11.94 0.14 -11.85
C GLY A 38 12.00 0.17 -13.38
N THR A 39 11.15 0.92 -14.07
CA THR A 39 11.21 1.06 -15.55
C THR A 39 11.87 2.36 -16.03
N VAL A 40 12.15 3.28 -15.11
CA VAL A 40 12.77 4.59 -15.37
C VAL A 40 14.14 4.63 -14.68
N PRO A 41 15.18 5.21 -15.30
CA PRO A 41 16.50 5.36 -14.66
C PRO A 41 16.42 6.15 -13.34
N ASP A 42 17.22 5.75 -12.34
CA ASP A 42 17.19 6.34 -10.98
C ASP A 42 17.49 7.85 -10.98
N ASP A 43 18.40 8.31 -11.85
CA ASP A 43 18.79 9.71 -11.98
C ASP A 43 17.76 10.58 -12.71
N GLU A 44 16.78 9.96 -13.37
CA GLU A 44 15.65 10.65 -14.01
C GLU A 44 14.37 10.56 -13.16
N TRP A 45 14.18 9.45 -12.46
CA TRP A 45 12.96 9.11 -11.72
C TRP A 45 12.48 10.23 -10.79
N PHE A 46 13.37 10.83 -10.00
CA PHE A 46 12.95 11.81 -8.99
C PHE A 46 12.47 13.14 -9.59
N ALA A 47 13.04 13.56 -10.72
CA ALA A 47 12.66 14.78 -11.43
C ALA A 47 11.41 14.58 -12.30
N HIS A 48 11.21 13.36 -12.81
CA HIS A 48 10.08 12.92 -13.63
C HIS A 48 9.21 11.89 -12.91
N ASN A 49 8.95 12.13 -11.62
CA ASN A 49 8.36 11.12 -10.75
C ASN A 49 6.91 10.84 -11.11
N ALA A 50 6.56 9.55 -11.24
CA ALA A 50 5.19 9.09 -11.47
C ALA A 50 4.34 9.07 -10.20
N TYR A 51 4.97 9.16 -9.05
CA TYR A 51 4.30 9.12 -7.75
C TYR A 51 3.84 10.52 -7.34
N ALA A 52 2.53 10.77 -7.37
CA ALA A 52 1.96 12.06 -6.99
C ALA A 52 2.15 12.39 -5.51
N GLU A 53 2.29 11.38 -4.65
CA GLU A 53 2.61 11.54 -3.23
C GLU A 53 4.04 12.03 -2.97
N TRP A 54 4.91 12.01 -3.98
CA TRP A 54 6.26 12.58 -3.93
C TRP A 54 6.32 14.07 -4.29
N TYR A 55 5.18 14.71 -4.57
CA TYR A 55 5.10 16.08 -5.04
C TYR A 55 5.90 17.08 -4.18
N ALA A 56 5.86 16.97 -2.85
CA ALA A 56 6.62 17.84 -1.94
C ALA A 56 8.15 17.78 -2.17
N ASN A 57 8.69 16.62 -2.55
CA ASN A 57 10.09 16.51 -2.95
C ASN A 57 10.30 17.05 -4.37
N THR A 58 9.50 16.59 -5.34
CA THR A 58 9.74 16.86 -6.76
C THR A 58 9.62 18.35 -7.09
N ILE A 59 8.68 19.10 -6.50
CA ILE A 59 8.58 20.56 -6.75
C ILE A 59 9.81 21.36 -6.32
N ARG A 60 10.66 20.78 -5.46
CA ARG A 60 11.89 21.42 -4.98
C ARG A 60 13.07 21.14 -5.91
N ILE A 61 12.94 20.23 -6.87
CA ILE A 61 13.93 19.96 -7.91
C ILE A 61 13.77 21.00 -9.01
N GLU A 62 14.78 21.86 -9.15
CA GLU A 62 14.83 22.89 -10.18
C GLU A 62 14.67 22.29 -11.58
N GLY A 63 13.77 22.87 -12.38
CA GLY A 63 13.48 22.43 -13.74
C GLY A 63 12.62 21.17 -13.85
N SER A 64 12.20 20.57 -12.73
CA SER A 64 11.26 19.44 -12.80
C SER A 64 9.90 19.89 -13.35
N PRO A 65 9.19 19.04 -14.11
CA PRO A 65 7.85 19.34 -14.58
C PRO A 65 6.84 19.59 -13.45
N ALA A 66 7.03 18.97 -12.27
CA ALA A 66 6.22 19.28 -11.09
C ALA A 66 6.46 20.71 -10.57
N ALA A 67 7.70 21.19 -10.55
CA ALA A 67 8.01 22.56 -10.15
C ALA A 67 7.37 23.58 -11.11
N GLU A 68 7.44 23.33 -12.43
CA GLU A 68 6.77 24.16 -13.42
C GLU A 68 5.24 24.14 -13.27
N HIS A 69 4.66 22.95 -13.06
CA HIS A 69 3.24 22.80 -12.77
C HIS A 69 2.84 23.61 -11.52
N HIS A 70 3.63 23.49 -10.45
CA HIS A 70 3.38 24.17 -9.19
C HIS A 70 3.45 25.70 -9.32
N ALA A 71 4.43 26.21 -10.06
CA ALA A 71 4.55 27.64 -10.33
C ALA A 71 3.34 28.19 -11.10
N ARG A 72 2.80 27.42 -12.07
CA ARG A 72 1.63 27.83 -12.86
C ARG A 72 0.33 27.81 -12.06
N GLU A 73 0.07 26.74 -11.32
CA GLU A 73 -1.24 26.53 -10.65
C GLU A 73 -1.31 27.17 -9.26
N PHE A 74 -0.19 27.19 -8.52
CA PHE A 74 -0.13 27.61 -7.12
C PHE A 74 0.78 28.82 -6.88
N GLY A 75 1.36 29.39 -7.94
CA GLY A 75 2.21 30.59 -7.84
C GLY A 75 3.50 30.37 -7.06
N GLY A 76 3.96 29.12 -6.91
CA GLY A 76 5.16 28.79 -6.13
C GLY A 76 4.95 28.87 -4.62
N ALA A 77 3.72 28.70 -4.14
CA ALA A 77 3.42 28.62 -2.71
C ALA A 77 4.27 27.53 -2.01
N PRO A 78 4.59 27.65 -0.72
CA PRO A 78 5.19 26.54 0.00
C PRO A 78 4.22 25.36 0.04
N TYR A 79 4.76 24.12 0.00
CA TYR A 79 3.94 22.90 -0.07
C TYR A 79 2.93 22.80 1.07
N ASP A 80 3.29 23.23 2.28
CA ASP A 80 2.41 23.15 3.45
C ASP A 80 1.16 24.04 3.32
N ALA A 81 1.14 25.04 2.44
CA ALA A 81 -0.08 25.79 2.11
C ALA A 81 -1.15 24.90 1.44
N LEU A 82 -0.77 23.78 0.83
CA LEU A 82 -1.69 22.79 0.27
C LEU A 82 -2.48 22.07 1.38
N LEU A 83 -1.92 21.95 2.59
CA LEU A 83 -2.66 21.43 3.75
C LEU A 83 -3.86 22.34 4.05
N ASP A 84 -3.71 23.66 3.98
CA ASP A 84 -4.82 24.59 4.25
C ASP A 84 -5.89 24.59 3.15
N ALA A 85 -5.52 24.20 1.92
CA ALA A 85 -6.45 24.02 0.82
C ALA A 85 -7.23 22.70 0.91
N TRP A 86 -6.73 21.72 1.67
CA TRP A 86 -7.33 20.40 1.78
C TRP A 86 -8.52 20.41 2.75
N ARG A 87 -9.72 20.04 2.26
CA ARG A 87 -10.96 20.08 3.04
C ARG A 87 -11.61 18.72 3.29
N ALA A 88 -11.36 17.74 2.41
CA ALA A 88 -11.95 16.40 2.50
C ALA A 88 -13.50 16.41 2.51
N GLU A 89 -14.13 17.37 1.86
CA GLU A 89 -15.57 17.66 1.92
C GLU A 89 -16.50 16.49 1.56
N SER A 90 -16.03 15.54 0.76
CA SER A 90 -16.74 14.34 0.30
C SER A 90 -16.22 13.04 0.97
N TYR A 91 -15.40 13.14 2.02
CA TYR A 91 -14.87 11.99 2.72
C TYR A 91 -15.98 11.22 3.45
N ASP A 92 -16.29 10.03 2.92
CA ASP A 92 -17.18 9.03 3.51
C ASP A 92 -16.42 7.71 3.72
N PRO A 93 -15.88 7.46 4.92
CA PRO A 93 -15.15 6.22 5.20
C PRO A 93 -16.02 4.97 5.09
N ALA A 94 -17.34 5.08 5.26
CA ALA A 94 -18.25 3.95 5.12
C ALA A 94 -18.48 3.59 3.65
N ASP A 95 -18.48 4.58 2.74
CA ASP A 95 -18.48 4.31 1.31
C ASP A 95 -17.21 3.57 0.87
N TRP A 96 -16.04 4.02 1.34
CA TRP A 96 -14.77 3.34 1.05
C TRP A 96 -14.78 1.90 1.58
N ALA A 97 -15.18 1.70 2.84
CA ALA A 97 -15.25 0.37 3.45
C ALA A 97 -16.20 -0.57 2.70
N ARG A 98 -17.38 -0.09 2.28
CA ARG A 98 -18.33 -0.87 1.47
C ARG A 98 -17.76 -1.24 0.11
N LEU A 99 -17.04 -0.33 -0.55
CA LEU A 99 -16.38 -0.62 -1.82
C LEU A 99 -15.29 -1.68 -1.63
N PHE A 100 -14.42 -1.54 -0.64
CA PHE A 100 -13.37 -2.54 -0.39
C PHE A 100 -13.96 -3.90 -0.01
N ARG A 101 -15.06 -3.91 0.76
CA ARG A 101 -15.81 -5.13 1.07
C ARG A 101 -16.34 -5.83 -0.17
N SER A 102 -16.91 -5.08 -1.13
CA SER A 102 -17.51 -5.66 -2.33
C SER A 102 -16.48 -6.35 -3.23
N VAL A 103 -15.22 -5.92 -3.18
CA VAL A 103 -14.08 -6.53 -3.89
C VAL A 103 -13.42 -7.65 -3.08
N GLY A 104 -13.83 -7.86 -1.83
CA GLY A 104 -13.33 -8.93 -0.96
C GLY A 104 -12.02 -8.59 -0.26
N ALA A 105 -11.86 -7.35 0.20
CA ALA A 105 -10.73 -6.96 1.04
C ALA A 105 -10.70 -7.75 2.36
N ASP A 106 -9.51 -8.24 2.73
CA ASP A 106 -9.24 -8.85 4.03
C ASP A 106 -8.74 -7.82 5.05
N TYR A 107 -8.04 -6.78 4.56
CA TYR A 107 -7.49 -5.68 5.36
C TYR A 107 -7.42 -4.36 4.57
N VAL A 108 -7.39 -3.23 5.27
CA VAL A 108 -7.19 -1.87 4.71
C VAL A 108 -6.10 -1.15 5.49
N VAL A 109 -5.20 -0.45 4.79
CA VAL A 109 -4.04 0.26 5.33
C VAL A 109 -3.98 1.68 4.73
N PRO A 110 -4.46 2.71 5.43
CA PRO A 110 -4.28 4.09 5.00
C PRO A 110 -2.90 4.64 5.39
N THR A 111 -2.40 5.58 4.58
CA THR A 111 -1.26 6.42 4.97
C THR A 111 -1.65 7.28 6.18
N THR A 112 -1.10 6.98 7.35
CA THR A 112 -1.32 7.83 8.53
C THR A 112 -0.43 9.07 8.47
N LYS A 113 0.82 8.90 8.02
CA LYS A 113 1.78 9.96 7.70
C LYS A 113 2.65 9.49 6.53
N HIS A 114 2.72 10.26 5.46
CA HIS A 114 3.62 10.00 4.33
C HIS A 114 4.94 10.80 4.50
N HIS A 115 5.81 10.77 3.48
CA HIS A 115 7.12 11.45 3.51
C HIS A 115 7.03 12.97 3.70
N ASP A 116 5.90 13.60 3.35
CA ASP A 116 5.69 15.03 3.54
C ASP A 116 5.56 15.46 5.01
N GLY A 117 5.43 14.49 5.92
CA GLY A 117 5.38 14.71 7.36
C GLY A 117 4.00 15.11 7.90
N ILE A 118 2.98 15.24 7.05
CA ILE A 118 1.63 15.63 7.47
C ILE A 118 0.91 14.40 8.04
N ALA A 119 0.50 14.48 9.31
CA ALA A 119 -0.24 13.41 9.96
C ALA A 119 -1.76 13.55 9.76
N LEU A 120 -2.42 12.44 9.41
CA LEU A 120 -3.88 12.36 9.22
C LEU A 120 -4.66 12.18 10.53
N TRP A 121 -3.97 12.25 11.67
CA TRP A 121 -4.53 12.24 13.02
C TRP A 121 -3.80 13.26 13.90
N ASP A 122 -4.27 13.45 15.14
CA ASP A 122 -3.64 14.36 16.12
C ASP A 122 -2.34 13.77 16.69
N ALA A 123 -1.31 13.67 15.85
CA ALA A 123 -0.05 13.03 16.16
C ALA A 123 0.80 13.83 17.18
N PRO A 124 1.37 13.16 18.19
CA PRO A 124 2.08 13.85 19.26
C PRO A 124 3.41 14.45 18.76
N GLY A 125 3.57 15.77 18.94
CA GLY A 125 4.79 16.47 18.56
C GLY A 125 4.81 17.02 17.14
N SER A 126 3.78 16.77 16.32
CA SER A 126 3.68 17.28 14.94
C SER A 126 3.26 18.75 14.83
N GLY A 127 2.96 19.42 15.94
CA GLY A 127 2.56 20.83 15.93
C GLY A 127 1.29 21.05 15.12
N ASP A 128 1.35 21.94 14.13
CA ASP A 128 0.23 22.25 13.25
C ASP A 128 0.21 21.43 11.95
N LEU A 129 1.20 20.55 11.72
CA LEU A 129 1.28 19.66 10.54
C LEU A 129 0.41 18.40 10.70
N THR A 130 -0.83 18.59 11.14
CA THR A 130 -1.83 17.52 11.22
C THR A 130 -3.14 17.96 10.60
N THR A 131 -3.94 17.01 10.11
CA THR A 131 -5.29 17.29 9.58
C THR A 131 -6.28 17.69 10.67
N VAL A 132 -5.93 17.49 11.95
CA VAL A 132 -6.70 17.99 13.10
C VAL A 132 -6.38 19.47 13.32
N ALA A 133 -5.10 19.84 13.25
CA ALA A 133 -4.63 21.19 13.52
C ALA A 133 -4.76 22.15 12.33
N ARG A 134 -4.79 21.67 11.08
CA ARG A 134 -4.96 22.46 9.84
C ARG A 134 -5.80 21.70 8.80
N GLY A 135 -6.10 22.34 7.68
CA GLY A 135 -6.81 21.69 6.57
C GLY A 135 -8.19 21.12 6.93
N PRO A 136 -8.40 19.78 6.86
CA PRO A 136 -9.69 19.14 7.13
C PRO A 136 -10.28 19.38 8.54
N ARG A 137 -9.47 19.83 9.51
CA ARG A 137 -9.86 20.08 10.92
C ARG A 137 -10.51 18.86 11.61
N ARG A 138 -10.02 17.66 11.32
CA ARG A 138 -10.51 16.40 11.92
C ARG A 138 -9.51 15.26 11.77
N ASP A 139 -9.71 14.24 12.62
CA ASP A 139 -9.07 12.93 12.49
C ASP A 139 -9.67 12.19 11.28
N LEU A 140 -8.82 11.71 10.38
CA LEU A 140 -9.19 10.95 9.19
C LEU A 140 -8.89 9.45 9.32
N ILE A 141 -8.18 9.04 10.38
CA ILE A 141 -7.78 7.65 10.63
C ILE A 141 -8.83 6.94 11.49
N GLY A 142 -9.26 7.56 12.59
CA GLY A 142 -10.25 6.98 13.50
C GLY A 142 -11.56 6.56 12.82
N PRO A 143 -12.26 7.47 12.13
CA PRO A 143 -13.50 7.14 11.43
C PRO A 143 -13.33 6.06 10.35
N LEU A 144 -12.18 6.02 9.66
CA LEU A 144 -11.88 4.97 8.69
C LEU A 144 -11.68 3.61 9.37
N ALA A 145 -10.95 3.58 10.48
CA ALA A 145 -10.74 2.35 11.26
C ALA A 145 -12.08 1.75 11.72
N GLU A 146 -13.00 2.59 12.20
CA GLU A 146 -14.34 2.16 12.61
C GLU A 146 -15.15 1.62 11.43
N ALA A 147 -15.18 2.32 10.30
CA ALA A 147 -15.93 1.91 9.12
C ALA A 147 -15.42 0.59 8.51
N VAL A 148 -14.10 0.44 8.39
CA VAL A 148 -13.45 -0.79 7.89
C VAL A 148 -13.79 -1.98 8.79
N ARG A 149 -13.70 -1.80 10.12
CA ARG A 149 -14.05 -2.85 11.08
C ARG A 149 -15.54 -3.20 11.08
N ALA A 150 -16.41 -2.22 10.84
CA ALA A 150 -17.86 -2.45 10.72
C ALA A 150 -18.20 -3.37 9.52
N GLU A 151 -17.40 -3.35 8.45
CA GLU A 151 -17.52 -4.26 7.30
C GLU A 151 -16.81 -5.61 7.53
N GLY A 152 -16.31 -5.87 8.74
CA GLY A 152 -15.59 -7.09 9.10
C GLY A 152 -14.20 -7.21 8.47
N ILE A 153 -13.62 -6.08 8.05
CA ILE A 153 -12.30 -5.99 7.44
C ILE A 153 -11.28 -5.63 8.53
N ARG A 154 -10.07 -6.20 8.46
CA ARG A 154 -8.96 -5.85 9.35
C ARG A 154 -8.45 -4.43 9.05
N PHE A 155 -7.95 -3.73 10.06
CA PHE A 155 -7.45 -2.36 9.88
C PHE A 155 -5.98 -2.25 10.24
N GLY A 156 -5.14 -1.86 9.29
CA GLY A 156 -3.73 -1.56 9.50
C GLY A 156 -3.45 -0.06 9.43
N VAL A 157 -2.19 0.31 9.60
CA VAL A 157 -1.69 1.68 9.42
C VAL A 157 -0.39 1.65 8.64
N TYR A 158 -0.25 2.55 7.68
CA TYR A 158 1.03 2.86 7.08
C TYR A 158 1.67 4.03 7.81
N TYR A 159 2.99 3.97 8.01
CA TYR A 159 3.77 5.07 8.56
C TYR A 159 5.11 5.22 7.83
N SER A 160 5.38 6.43 7.31
CA SER A 160 6.71 6.73 6.78
C SER A 160 7.71 6.94 7.93
N GLY A 161 8.35 5.84 8.34
CA GLY A 161 9.42 5.85 9.34
C GLY A 161 10.71 6.43 8.80
N GLY A 162 11.09 6.05 7.58
CA GLY A 162 12.40 6.39 7.02
C GLY A 162 12.52 7.81 6.52
N LEU A 163 11.41 8.48 6.18
CA LEU A 163 11.41 9.84 5.62
C LEU A 163 10.44 10.77 6.35
N ASP A 164 10.89 12.01 6.52
CA ASP A 164 10.06 13.13 6.96
C ASP A 164 10.70 14.44 6.46
N TRP A 165 10.18 14.95 5.36
CA TRP A 165 10.70 16.15 4.69
C TRP A 165 10.45 17.42 5.52
N ALA A 166 9.38 17.44 6.32
CA ALA A 166 9.09 18.54 7.23
C ALA A 166 10.06 18.55 8.43
N PHE A 167 10.52 17.39 8.90
CA PHE A 167 11.48 17.29 10.00
C PHE A 167 12.92 17.64 9.57
N THR A 168 13.37 17.13 8.42
CA THR A 168 14.78 17.23 8.01
C THR A 168 15.19 18.57 7.43
N GLY A 169 14.32 19.22 6.64
CA GLY A 169 14.65 20.47 5.93
C GLY A 169 15.82 20.36 4.91
N GLY A 170 16.35 19.17 4.65
CA GLY A 170 17.47 18.90 3.74
C GLY A 170 17.10 19.11 2.26
N PRO A 171 18.06 19.14 1.32
CA PRO A 171 17.79 19.33 -0.12
C PRO A 171 16.83 18.27 -0.67
N PRO A 172 16.20 18.49 -1.85
CA PRO A 172 15.40 17.44 -2.47
C PRO A 172 16.27 16.23 -2.84
N HIS A 173 15.70 15.05 -2.70
CA HIS A 173 16.30 13.81 -3.17
C HIS A 173 16.19 13.75 -4.69
N ARG A 174 17.31 13.48 -5.36
CA ARG A 174 17.42 13.33 -6.82
C ARG A 174 17.83 11.92 -7.25
N SER A 175 18.09 11.04 -6.28
CA SER A 175 18.51 9.65 -6.49
C SER A 175 18.18 8.82 -5.25
N SER A 176 18.17 7.49 -5.41
CA SER A 176 18.05 6.58 -4.27
C SER A 176 19.22 6.73 -3.28
N ALA A 177 20.40 7.12 -3.76
CA ALA A 177 21.53 7.45 -2.91
C ALA A 177 21.25 8.66 -2.01
N ASP A 178 20.58 9.70 -2.52
CA ASP A 178 20.23 10.87 -1.71
C ASP A 178 19.32 10.51 -0.54
N ILE A 179 18.37 9.58 -0.73
CA ILE A 179 17.50 9.09 0.35
C ILE A 179 18.37 8.54 1.49
N GLU A 180 19.28 7.62 1.18
CA GLU A 180 20.11 7.00 2.21
C GLU A 180 21.07 8.00 2.87
N LEU A 181 21.60 8.96 2.12
CA LEU A 181 22.48 10.00 2.68
C LEU A 181 21.73 11.01 3.56
N GLN A 182 20.49 11.35 3.22
CA GLN A 182 19.80 12.54 3.75
C GLN A 182 18.62 12.20 4.66
N ARG A 183 18.18 10.95 4.73
CA ARG A 183 17.11 10.55 5.65
C ARG A 183 17.45 10.86 7.12
N PRO A 184 16.45 11.20 7.95
CA PRO A 184 16.68 11.44 9.37
C PRO A 184 17.04 10.13 10.11
N LYS A 185 18.20 10.13 10.78
CA LYS A 185 18.79 8.93 11.42
C LYS A 185 19.01 9.07 12.92
N ASP A 186 18.93 10.28 13.44
CA ASP A 186 19.31 10.63 14.80
C ASP A 186 18.27 10.21 15.86
N ALA A 187 18.62 10.42 17.12
CA ALA A 187 17.80 10.03 18.26
C ALA A 187 16.55 10.90 18.41
N ASP A 188 16.61 12.17 18.02
CA ASP A 188 15.49 13.10 18.16
C ASP A 188 14.36 12.70 17.20
N TYR A 189 14.70 12.42 15.94
CA TYR A 189 13.72 11.91 14.99
C TYR A 189 13.24 10.50 15.34
N ASN A 190 14.12 9.62 15.85
CA ASN A 190 13.69 8.32 16.34
C ASN A 190 12.66 8.44 17.46
N ASP A 191 12.86 9.34 18.42
CA ASP A 191 11.93 9.55 19.52
C ASP A 191 10.58 10.10 19.04
N TYR A 192 10.60 10.99 18.05
CA TYR A 192 9.40 11.50 17.37
C TYR A 192 8.63 10.38 16.66
N ALA A 193 9.30 9.62 15.79
CA ALA A 193 8.70 8.50 15.06
C ALA A 193 8.20 7.39 15.99
N PHE A 194 8.96 7.06 17.04
CA PHE A 194 8.56 6.10 18.07
C PHE A 194 7.29 6.57 18.80
N ALA A 195 7.21 7.84 19.18
CA ALA A 195 6.03 8.39 19.85
C ALA A 195 4.78 8.33 18.97
N HIS A 196 4.92 8.60 17.67
CA HIS A 196 3.83 8.46 16.70
C HIS A 196 3.31 7.03 16.60
N VAL A 197 4.20 6.05 16.39
CA VAL A 197 3.76 4.66 16.23
C VAL A 197 3.17 4.11 17.54
N VAL A 198 3.70 4.52 18.69
CA VAL A 198 3.08 4.24 19.99
C VAL A 198 1.65 4.78 20.06
N ASP A 199 1.44 6.04 19.69
CA ASP A 199 0.12 6.68 19.73
C ASP A 199 -0.87 6.02 18.75
N LEU A 200 -0.41 5.61 17.56
CA LEU A 200 -1.20 4.79 16.62
C LEU A 200 -1.62 3.45 17.22
N ILE A 201 -0.71 2.76 17.93
CA ILE A 201 -1.02 1.50 18.61
C ILE A 201 -2.10 1.72 19.67
N GLU A 202 -1.97 2.76 20.48
CA GLU A 202 -2.90 3.03 21.59
C GLU A 202 -4.28 3.47 21.12
N ARG A 203 -4.34 4.33 20.09
CA ARG A 203 -5.61 4.87 19.58
C ARG A 203 -6.37 3.87 18.73
N TYR A 204 -5.66 3.15 17.86
CA TYR A 204 -6.29 2.42 16.78
C TYR A 204 -6.09 0.91 16.86
N ALA A 205 -5.16 0.41 17.68
CA ALA A 205 -4.85 -1.02 17.83
C ALA A 205 -4.80 -1.75 16.45
N PRO A 206 -3.93 -1.34 15.52
CA PRO A 206 -3.95 -1.81 14.15
C PRO A 206 -3.53 -3.29 14.06
N ASP A 207 -4.18 -4.04 13.18
CA ASP A 207 -3.84 -5.43 12.83
C ASP A 207 -2.50 -5.54 12.07
N LEU A 208 -2.07 -4.45 11.44
CA LEU A 208 -0.84 -4.34 10.65
C LEU A 208 -0.21 -2.96 10.86
N ILE A 209 1.08 -2.91 11.19
CA ILE A 209 1.90 -1.69 11.06
C ILE A 209 2.81 -1.89 9.86
N TRP A 210 2.60 -1.07 8.84
CA TRP A 210 3.36 -1.06 7.60
C TRP A 210 4.32 0.13 7.61
N ASN A 211 5.59 -0.11 7.91
CA ASN A 211 6.61 0.93 7.88
C ASN A 211 7.14 1.12 6.45
N ASP A 212 7.78 2.25 6.14
CA ASP A 212 8.33 2.47 4.81
C ASP A 212 9.72 3.10 4.79
N ILE A 213 10.44 2.82 3.71
CA ILE A 213 11.81 3.20 3.38
C ILE A 213 12.86 2.58 4.32
N ASP A 214 12.78 2.87 5.62
CA ASP A 214 13.67 2.37 6.66
C ASP A 214 13.08 2.79 8.03
N TRP A 215 13.79 2.53 9.12
CA TRP A 215 13.62 3.18 10.41
C TRP A 215 14.86 4.03 10.76
N PRO A 216 14.74 5.08 11.59
CA PRO A 216 15.89 5.85 12.06
C PRO A 216 16.96 4.97 12.70
N ASP A 217 18.23 5.17 12.33
CA ASP A 217 19.33 4.30 12.77
C ASP A 217 19.51 4.28 14.30
N ALA A 218 19.21 5.39 14.97
CA ALA A 218 19.21 5.46 16.43
C ALA A 218 18.27 4.41 17.08
N GLY A 219 17.16 4.06 16.43
CA GLY A 219 16.18 3.08 16.89
C GLY A 219 16.56 1.62 16.64
N LYS A 220 17.58 1.37 15.80
CA LYS A 220 18.03 0.00 15.47
C LYS A 220 18.86 -0.63 16.60
N ARG A 221 19.39 0.18 17.52
CA ARG A 221 20.13 -0.29 18.70
C ARG A 221 19.17 -0.63 19.84
N PRO A 222 19.38 -1.75 20.58
CA PRO A 222 18.56 -2.09 21.73
C PRO A 222 18.50 -0.96 22.77
N GLY A 223 17.29 -0.68 23.27
CA GLY A 223 17.04 0.40 24.21
C GLY A 223 15.54 0.68 24.38
N PRO A 224 15.16 1.60 25.28
CA PRO A 224 13.74 1.90 25.57
C PRO A 224 12.98 2.52 24.38
N ARG A 225 13.71 3.00 23.36
CA ARG A 225 13.19 3.65 22.16
C ARG A 225 13.57 2.90 20.88
N SER A 226 13.94 1.62 21.02
CA SER A 226 14.32 0.79 19.89
C SER A 226 13.09 0.23 19.16
N ILE A 227 13.30 -0.25 17.93
CA ILE A 227 12.31 -1.01 17.18
C ILE A 227 11.87 -2.24 17.98
N GLU A 228 12.81 -2.93 18.65
CA GLU A 228 12.49 -4.08 19.51
C GLU A 228 11.51 -3.71 20.64
N ALA A 229 11.75 -2.59 21.33
CA ALA A 229 10.85 -2.12 22.39
C ALA A 229 9.47 -1.71 21.83
N LEU A 230 9.45 -1.08 20.66
CA LEU A 230 8.21 -0.72 19.96
C LEU A 230 7.39 -1.97 19.61
N LEU A 231 8.03 -2.96 18.99
CA LEU A 231 7.37 -4.20 18.58
C LEU A 231 6.95 -5.07 19.77
N ALA A 232 7.69 -5.05 20.88
CA ALA A 232 7.28 -5.71 22.11
C ALA A 232 5.96 -5.11 22.64
N ARG A 233 5.88 -3.77 22.71
CA ARG A 233 4.66 -3.07 23.10
C ARG A 233 3.50 -3.33 22.14
N TYR A 234 3.78 -3.29 20.83
CA TYR A 234 2.77 -3.59 19.81
C TYR A 234 2.18 -4.98 19.99
N ARG A 235 3.03 -5.98 20.20
CA ARG A 235 2.60 -7.39 20.35
C ARG A 235 1.91 -7.67 21.68
N GLU A 236 2.18 -6.88 22.72
CA GLU A 236 1.40 -6.92 23.96
C GLU A 236 -0.02 -6.38 23.74
N ALA A 237 -0.15 -5.24 23.04
CA ALA A 237 -1.43 -4.61 22.75
C ALA A 237 -2.27 -5.36 21.69
N VAL A 238 -1.61 -5.87 20.65
CA VAL A 238 -2.23 -6.56 19.51
C VAL A 238 -1.50 -7.90 19.27
N PRO A 239 -1.81 -8.97 20.03
CA PRO A 239 -1.08 -10.23 19.97
C PRO A 239 -1.17 -10.98 18.64
N HIS A 240 -2.06 -10.56 17.73
CA HIS A 240 -2.22 -11.11 16.38
C HIS A 240 -1.80 -10.10 15.30
N GLY A 241 -1.23 -8.96 15.70
CA GLY A 241 -0.71 -7.95 14.81
C GLY A 241 0.53 -8.44 14.08
N VAL A 242 0.73 -7.92 12.86
CA VAL A 242 1.90 -8.20 12.02
C VAL A 242 2.60 -6.91 11.60
N VAL A 243 3.87 -7.02 11.25
CA VAL A 243 4.65 -5.94 10.64
C VAL A 243 5.33 -6.41 9.36
N ASP A 244 5.53 -5.49 8.43
CA ASP A 244 6.26 -5.69 7.17
C ASP A 244 7.78 -5.76 7.37
N ASP A 245 8.57 -5.81 6.29
CA ASP A 245 10.03 -5.94 6.29
C ASP A 245 10.81 -4.63 6.07
N ARG A 246 10.15 -3.47 5.92
CA ARG A 246 10.82 -2.21 5.54
C ARG A 246 11.39 -1.43 6.72
N TRP A 247 11.86 -2.09 7.77
CA TRP A 247 12.39 -1.45 8.99
C TRP A 247 13.92 -1.25 8.97
N GLY A 248 14.60 -1.76 7.93
CA GLY A 248 16.07 -1.78 7.80
C GLY A 248 16.80 -2.39 9.00
N ALA A 249 16.13 -3.34 9.66
CA ALA A 249 16.61 -4.13 10.78
C ALA A 249 16.09 -5.57 10.59
N PRO A 250 16.68 -6.60 11.23
CA PRO A 250 16.23 -7.99 11.10
C PRO A 250 14.94 -8.25 11.91
N VAL A 251 13.90 -7.48 11.59
CA VAL A 251 12.54 -7.53 12.11
C VAL A 251 11.58 -7.57 10.92
N GLY A 252 10.39 -8.10 11.11
CA GLY A 252 9.42 -8.32 10.04
C GLY A 252 8.74 -9.67 10.20
N ASP A 253 7.44 -9.72 9.94
CA ASP A 253 6.67 -10.97 9.95
C ASP A 253 6.44 -11.50 8.51
N TYR A 254 6.58 -10.66 7.49
CA TYR A 254 6.50 -11.03 6.07
C TYR A 254 7.31 -10.07 5.18
N ALA A 255 7.65 -10.51 3.96
CA ALA A 255 8.41 -9.72 2.99
C ALA A 255 7.51 -8.97 2.01
N THR A 256 7.96 -7.83 1.49
CA THR A 256 7.22 -7.00 0.53
C THR A 256 7.92 -6.88 -0.83
N SER A 257 7.14 -6.72 -1.90
CA SER A 257 7.61 -6.31 -3.23
C SER A 257 6.72 -5.19 -3.77
N GLU A 258 7.25 -4.35 -4.66
CA GLU A 258 6.53 -3.18 -5.19
C GLU A 258 6.77 -3.00 -6.68
N TYR A 259 5.73 -3.05 -7.51
CA TYR A 259 5.86 -3.02 -8.97
C TYR A 259 6.93 -4.01 -9.49
N ALA A 260 8.10 -3.52 -9.92
CA ALA A 260 9.23 -4.34 -10.38
C ALA A 260 10.40 -4.39 -9.35
N HIS A 261 10.25 -3.74 -8.20
CA HIS A 261 11.22 -3.69 -7.12
C HIS A 261 11.04 -4.86 -6.15
N ASP A 262 12.16 -5.40 -5.67
CA ASP A 262 12.23 -6.52 -4.70
C ASP A 262 11.41 -7.76 -5.09
N THR A 263 11.33 -8.05 -6.40
CA THR A 263 10.61 -9.23 -6.90
C THR A 263 11.23 -10.56 -6.47
N ASP A 264 12.47 -10.55 -5.97
CA ASP A 264 13.11 -11.71 -5.34
C ASP A 264 12.53 -12.05 -3.96
N HIS A 265 11.80 -11.13 -3.32
CA HIS A 265 11.02 -11.41 -2.11
C HIS A 265 9.77 -12.26 -2.37
N GLU A 266 9.36 -12.43 -3.63
CA GLU A 266 8.15 -13.15 -4.03
C GLU A 266 8.31 -14.69 -4.00
N THR A 267 8.82 -15.19 -2.87
CA THR A 267 9.16 -16.59 -2.66
C THR A 267 8.47 -17.17 -1.44
N GLY A 268 8.10 -18.46 -1.51
CA GLY A 268 7.42 -19.13 -0.41
C GLY A 268 5.98 -18.67 -0.23
N THR A 269 5.54 -18.51 1.02
CA THR A 269 4.16 -18.14 1.35
C THR A 269 4.13 -16.97 2.33
N GLY A 270 3.19 -16.05 2.12
CA GLY A 270 2.89 -14.98 3.07
C GLY A 270 3.49 -13.62 2.76
N TRP A 271 4.30 -13.50 1.70
CA TRP A 271 4.80 -12.22 1.16
C TRP A 271 3.66 -11.36 0.57
N GLU A 272 3.91 -10.08 0.38
CA GLU A 272 2.92 -9.08 -0.05
C GLU A 272 3.42 -8.26 -1.25
N HIS A 273 2.66 -8.25 -2.33
CA HIS A 273 2.90 -7.37 -3.49
C HIS A 273 2.08 -6.10 -3.35
N CYS A 274 2.70 -4.92 -3.37
CA CYS A 274 1.98 -3.65 -3.41
C CYS A 274 2.15 -2.93 -4.74
N ARG A 275 1.07 -2.25 -5.18
CA ARG A 275 1.10 -1.29 -6.30
C ARG A 275 -0.20 -0.49 -6.38
N GLY A 276 -0.15 0.64 -7.08
CA GLY A 276 -1.32 1.37 -7.55
C GLY A 276 -2.12 0.65 -8.63
N LEU A 277 -3.36 1.08 -8.79
CA LEU A 277 -4.16 0.82 -9.98
C LEU A 277 -3.52 1.46 -11.23
N GLY A 278 -2.88 2.62 -11.06
CA GLY A 278 -2.02 3.25 -12.07
C GLY A 278 -0.53 3.02 -11.80
N PHE A 279 0.29 4.01 -12.14
CA PHE A 279 1.69 4.11 -11.74
C PHE A 279 1.87 4.83 -10.41
N SER A 280 0.96 5.74 -10.06
CA SER A 280 1.00 6.49 -8.79
C SER A 280 0.29 5.76 -7.65
N PHE A 281 0.73 6.01 -6.41
CA PHE A 281 -0.07 5.67 -5.23
C PHE A 281 -1.04 6.79 -4.86
N GLY A 282 -0.54 8.03 -4.69
CA GLY A 282 -1.36 9.21 -4.51
C GLY A 282 -2.22 9.48 -5.75
N TYR A 283 -3.34 10.19 -5.60
CA TYR A 283 -4.19 10.52 -6.75
C TYR A 283 -3.43 11.35 -7.79
N ASN A 284 -3.26 10.82 -8.99
CA ASN A 284 -2.75 11.56 -10.14
C ASN A 284 -3.87 11.80 -11.15
N ARG A 285 -4.28 13.05 -11.34
CA ARG A 285 -5.35 13.43 -12.28
C ARG A 285 -4.97 13.26 -13.75
N VAL A 286 -3.69 13.06 -14.04
CA VAL A 286 -3.16 12.82 -15.39
C VAL A 286 -3.38 11.36 -15.82
N GLU A 287 -3.53 10.43 -14.88
CA GLU A 287 -3.80 9.03 -15.18
C GLU A 287 -5.27 8.82 -15.58
N ASP A 288 -5.48 8.27 -16.77
CA ASP A 288 -6.79 7.90 -17.29
C ASP A 288 -6.97 6.38 -17.37
N GLU A 289 -8.02 5.93 -18.06
CA GLU A 289 -8.32 4.51 -18.25
C GLU A 289 -7.19 3.74 -18.96
N SER A 290 -6.38 4.39 -19.79
CA SER A 290 -5.27 3.73 -20.50
C SER A 290 -4.07 3.45 -19.60
N LEU A 291 -3.98 4.16 -18.47
CA LEU A 291 -2.91 4.02 -17.49
C LEU A 291 -3.38 3.32 -16.20
N THR A 292 -4.67 3.06 -16.07
CA THR A 292 -5.28 2.37 -14.93
C THR A 292 -5.58 0.92 -15.31
N LEU A 293 -5.24 -0.05 -14.45
CA LEU A 293 -5.61 -1.44 -14.65
C LEU A 293 -7.11 -1.57 -14.94
N SER A 294 -7.45 -2.33 -15.98
CA SER A 294 -8.81 -2.80 -16.23
C SER A 294 -9.22 -3.88 -15.21
N PRO A 295 -10.53 -4.18 -15.06
CA PRO A 295 -10.99 -5.31 -14.25
C PRO A 295 -10.28 -6.63 -14.56
N ARG A 296 -10.06 -6.91 -15.85
CA ARG A 296 -9.38 -8.12 -16.33
C ARG A 296 -7.91 -8.15 -15.93
N GLU A 297 -7.20 -7.04 -16.07
CA GLU A 297 -5.79 -6.96 -15.68
C GLU A 297 -5.62 -7.08 -14.16
N LEU A 298 -6.52 -6.47 -13.38
CA LEU A 298 -6.53 -6.63 -11.93
C LEU A 298 -6.81 -8.07 -11.51
N ALA A 299 -7.80 -8.74 -12.11
CA ALA A 299 -8.07 -10.16 -11.87
C ALA A 299 -6.85 -11.05 -12.20
N ARG A 300 -6.18 -10.76 -13.32
CA ARG A 300 -4.97 -11.47 -13.76
C ARG A 300 -3.82 -11.28 -12.76
N LEU A 301 -3.57 -10.04 -12.32
CA LEU A 301 -2.55 -9.71 -11.32
C LEU A 301 -2.83 -10.42 -9.99
N TYR A 302 -4.06 -10.33 -9.50
CA TYR A 302 -4.48 -10.98 -8.26
C TYR A 302 -4.25 -12.49 -8.32
N ALA A 303 -4.70 -13.16 -9.40
CA ALA A 303 -4.50 -14.60 -9.56
C ALA A 303 -3.01 -14.98 -9.68
N ASP A 304 -2.19 -14.15 -10.31
CA ASP A 304 -0.73 -14.36 -10.37
C ASP A 304 -0.12 -14.36 -8.96
N VAL A 305 -0.35 -13.30 -8.19
CA VAL A 305 0.18 -13.15 -6.82
C VAL A 305 -0.30 -14.29 -5.91
N VAL A 306 -1.60 -14.58 -5.92
CA VAL A 306 -2.20 -15.63 -5.07
C VAL A 306 -1.64 -17.01 -5.41
N SER A 307 -1.45 -17.32 -6.70
CA SER A 307 -0.93 -18.63 -7.13
C SER A 307 0.52 -18.87 -6.68
N ARG A 308 1.28 -17.79 -6.46
CA ARG A 308 2.67 -17.81 -6.01
C ARG A 308 2.82 -17.65 -4.49
N GLY A 309 1.73 -17.83 -3.75
CA GLY A 309 1.74 -17.85 -2.28
C GLY A 309 1.72 -16.46 -1.62
N GLY A 310 1.60 -15.39 -2.41
CA GLY A 310 1.54 -14.02 -1.92
C GLY A 310 0.13 -13.54 -1.58
N ARG A 311 0.04 -12.28 -1.16
CA ARG A 311 -1.18 -11.47 -1.08
C ARG A 311 -0.97 -10.18 -1.89
N LEU A 312 -2.03 -9.67 -2.51
CA LEU A 312 -1.98 -8.39 -3.23
C LEU A 312 -2.47 -7.28 -2.30
N MET A 313 -1.66 -6.25 -2.10
CA MET A 313 -2.09 -4.99 -1.49
C MET A 313 -2.27 -3.93 -2.58
N LEU A 314 -3.52 -3.77 -3.03
CA LEU A 314 -3.87 -2.85 -4.11
C LEU A 314 -4.09 -1.45 -3.56
N ASN A 315 -3.39 -0.45 -4.09
CA ASN A 315 -3.57 0.93 -3.68
C ASN A 315 -4.69 1.63 -4.44
N VAL A 316 -5.49 2.41 -3.70
CA VAL A 316 -6.33 3.49 -4.24
C VAL A 316 -5.78 4.85 -3.81
N GLY A 317 -5.91 5.83 -4.69
CA GLY A 317 -5.53 7.22 -4.44
C GLY A 317 -6.78 8.12 -4.46
N PRO A 318 -7.37 8.47 -3.31
CA PRO A 318 -8.53 9.35 -3.25
C PRO A 318 -8.21 10.79 -3.65
N THR A 319 -9.21 11.48 -4.20
CA THR A 319 -9.15 12.93 -4.47
C THR A 319 -8.99 13.73 -3.17
N ALA A 320 -8.55 14.99 -3.23
CA ALA A 320 -8.52 15.86 -2.04
C ALA A 320 -9.88 15.95 -1.33
N ALA A 321 -10.99 15.88 -2.07
CA ALA A 321 -12.33 15.87 -1.49
C ALA A 321 -12.65 14.58 -0.72
N GLY A 322 -11.93 13.48 -0.95
CA GLY A 322 -12.19 12.19 -0.31
C GLY A 322 -13.03 11.23 -1.15
N GLU A 323 -13.13 11.46 -2.46
CA GLU A 323 -13.77 10.53 -3.39
C GLU A 323 -12.74 9.56 -3.95
N ILE A 324 -13.10 8.28 -4.09
CA ILE A 324 -12.32 7.36 -4.92
C ILE A 324 -12.60 7.72 -6.39
N PRO A 325 -11.59 8.09 -7.20
CA PRO A 325 -11.79 8.56 -8.56
C PRO A 325 -12.58 7.57 -9.40
N ALA A 326 -13.43 8.09 -10.30
CA ALA A 326 -14.35 7.27 -11.07
C ALA A 326 -13.64 6.17 -11.89
N VAL A 327 -12.43 6.42 -12.38
CA VAL A 327 -11.61 5.43 -13.10
C VAL A 327 -11.21 4.26 -12.20
N GLN A 328 -10.75 4.54 -10.98
CA GLN A 328 -10.40 3.51 -10.00
C GLN A 328 -11.63 2.74 -9.54
N ARG A 329 -12.73 3.45 -9.24
CA ARG A 329 -14.00 2.84 -8.84
C ARG A 329 -14.55 1.89 -9.91
N ARG A 330 -14.54 2.29 -11.19
CA ARG A 330 -14.98 1.43 -12.31
C ARG A 330 -14.20 0.12 -12.37
N THR A 331 -12.88 0.17 -12.21
CA THR A 331 -12.06 -1.05 -12.16
C THR A 331 -12.45 -1.96 -11.01
N LEU A 332 -12.60 -1.39 -9.81
CA LEU A 332 -12.94 -2.14 -8.59
C LEU A 332 -14.34 -2.77 -8.67
N GLU A 333 -15.34 -1.99 -9.08
CA GLU A 333 -16.72 -2.49 -9.26
C GLU A 333 -16.80 -3.52 -10.39
N GLY A 334 -16.05 -3.32 -11.48
CA GLY A 334 -16.00 -4.25 -12.60
C GLY A 334 -15.38 -5.60 -12.25
N VAL A 335 -14.38 -5.64 -11.36
CA VAL A 335 -13.75 -6.91 -10.95
C VAL A 335 -14.52 -7.62 -9.82
N ALA A 336 -15.37 -6.90 -9.09
CA ALA A 336 -16.06 -7.40 -7.89
C ALA A 336 -16.84 -8.73 -8.09
N PRO A 337 -17.58 -8.94 -9.21
CA PRO A 337 -18.27 -10.22 -9.44
C PRO A 337 -17.30 -11.40 -9.57
N TRP A 338 -16.16 -11.19 -10.22
CA TRP A 338 -15.12 -12.21 -10.36
C TRP A 338 -14.43 -12.47 -9.02
N MET A 339 -14.13 -11.42 -8.26
CA MET A 339 -13.57 -11.53 -6.92
C MET A 339 -14.48 -12.33 -5.97
N THR A 340 -15.79 -12.09 -6.05
CA THR A 340 -16.79 -12.85 -5.28
C THR A 340 -16.73 -14.35 -5.56
N ALA A 341 -16.50 -14.74 -6.82
CA ALA A 341 -16.40 -16.14 -7.21
C ALA A 341 -15.08 -16.78 -6.75
N ILE A 342 -13.97 -16.05 -6.75
CA ILE A 342 -12.65 -16.62 -6.50
C ILE A 342 -12.19 -16.56 -5.04
N LYS A 343 -12.59 -15.54 -4.28
CA LYS A 343 -12.16 -15.31 -2.89
C LYS A 343 -12.42 -16.50 -1.95
N PRO A 344 -13.55 -17.21 -2.00
CA PRO A 344 -13.75 -18.41 -1.16
C PRO A 344 -12.69 -19.50 -1.39
N HIS A 345 -12.05 -19.51 -2.56
CA HIS A 345 -11.09 -20.51 -2.95
C HIS A 345 -9.62 -20.10 -2.68
N THR A 346 -9.37 -19.07 -1.87
CA THR A 346 -8.00 -18.69 -1.45
C THR A 346 -7.63 -19.14 -0.04
N LEU A 347 -8.59 -19.73 0.69
CA LEU A 347 -8.38 -20.31 2.02
C LEU A 347 -7.67 -21.66 1.93
N GLY A 348 -6.69 -21.88 2.82
CA GLY A 348 -5.87 -23.08 2.85
C GLY A 348 -5.06 -23.29 1.56
N ARG A 349 -4.81 -22.20 0.81
CA ARG A 349 -4.16 -22.29 -0.50
C ARG A 349 -2.72 -22.78 -0.38
N ARG A 350 -2.30 -23.56 -1.36
CA ARG A 350 -0.94 -24.09 -1.49
C ARG A 350 -0.49 -23.94 -2.92
N MET A 351 0.77 -23.53 -3.10
CA MET A 351 1.40 -23.50 -4.42
C MET A 351 1.32 -24.89 -5.06
N LEU A 352 0.91 -24.92 -6.33
CA LEU A 352 0.78 -26.14 -7.11
C LEU A 352 2.05 -26.33 -7.94
N ARG A 353 2.55 -27.56 -8.06
CA ARG A 353 3.61 -27.85 -9.03
C ARG A 353 3.02 -27.90 -10.45
N ALA A 354 3.81 -27.47 -11.43
CA ALA A 354 3.35 -27.35 -12.81
C ALA A 354 2.88 -28.68 -13.43
N ASP A 355 3.36 -29.82 -12.93
CA ASP A 355 3.02 -31.17 -13.39
C ASP A 355 1.76 -31.76 -12.76
N GLU A 356 1.06 -31.02 -11.88
CA GLU A 356 -0.16 -31.50 -11.21
C GLU A 356 -1.45 -31.19 -11.98
N VAL A 357 -1.38 -30.28 -12.96
CA VAL A 357 -2.52 -29.85 -13.77
C VAL A 357 -2.14 -29.73 -15.25
N GLU A 358 -3.03 -30.16 -16.12
CA GLU A 358 -2.93 -29.95 -17.56
C GLU A 358 -3.99 -28.93 -18.00
N VAL A 359 -3.53 -27.91 -18.73
CA VAL A 359 -4.40 -26.87 -19.31
C VAL A 359 -4.13 -26.77 -20.80
N THR A 360 -5.18 -26.86 -21.61
CA THR A 360 -5.13 -26.64 -23.07
C THR A 360 -6.07 -25.51 -23.46
N ASP A 361 -5.86 -24.94 -24.66
CA ASP A 361 -6.73 -23.92 -25.25
C ASP A 361 -6.84 -22.63 -24.40
N ALA A 362 -5.78 -22.31 -23.65
CA ALA A 362 -5.58 -21.07 -22.90
C ALA A 362 -4.25 -20.43 -23.30
N ALA A 363 -4.22 -19.11 -23.53
CA ALA A 363 -2.96 -18.40 -23.74
C ALA A 363 -2.31 -18.01 -22.40
N TRP A 364 -3.10 -17.97 -21.33
CA TRP A 364 -2.63 -17.75 -19.98
C TRP A 364 -3.51 -18.45 -18.94
N TRP A 365 -2.85 -18.97 -17.91
CA TRP A 365 -3.52 -19.54 -16.75
C TRP A 365 -2.65 -19.46 -15.49
N ARG A 366 -3.31 -19.57 -14.33
CA ARG A 366 -2.69 -19.75 -13.01
C ARG A 366 -3.48 -20.80 -12.23
N ALA A 367 -2.80 -21.50 -11.31
CA ALA A 367 -3.44 -22.51 -10.50
C ALA A 367 -2.84 -22.59 -9.10
N TRP A 368 -3.66 -23.03 -8.15
CA TRP A 368 -3.23 -23.36 -6.79
C TRP A 368 -4.10 -24.50 -6.24
N ALA A 369 -3.58 -25.21 -5.25
CA ALA A 369 -4.34 -26.22 -4.53
C ALA A 369 -5.06 -25.60 -3.32
N THR A 370 -6.21 -26.15 -2.99
CA THR A 370 -6.99 -25.88 -1.77
C THR A 370 -7.35 -27.22 -1.11
N PRO A 371 -7.97 -27.22 0.08
CA PRO A 371 -8.55 -28.45 0.63
C PRO A 371 -9.62 -29.09 -0.27
N ASP A 372 -10.33 -28.28 -1.07
CA ASP A 372 -11.48 -28.72 -1.87
C ASP A 372 -11.11 -29.19 -3.29
N GLY A 373 -9.90 -28.88 -3.75
CA GLY A 373 -9.44 -29.24 -5.10
C GLY A 373 -8.36 -28.32 -5.65
N ILE A 374 -8.18 -28.32 -6.97
CA ILE A 374 -7.29 -27.42 -7.69
C ILE A 374 -8.13 -26.29 -8.30
N VAL A 375 -7.80 -25.06 -7.95
CA VAL A 375 -8.36 -23.87 -8.59
C VAL A 375 -7.52 -23.55 -9.81
N VAL A 376 -8.17 -23.30 -10.95
CA VAL A 376 -7.48 -22.94 -12.20
C VAL A 376 -8.16 -21.73 -12.80
N VAL A 377 -7.42 -20.63 -12.85
CA VAL A 377 -7.82 -19.39 -13.52
C VAL A 377 -7.34 -19.44 -14.95
N VAL A 378 -8.24 -19.23 -15.91
CA VAL A 378 -7.94 -19.25 -17.34
C VAL A 378 -8.38 -17.95 -18.01
N ASP A 379 -7.73 -17.60 -19.10
CA ASP A 379 -8.04 -16.39 -19.86
C ASP A 379 -9.20 -16.56 -20.86
N ALA A 380 -9.58 -17.78 -21.22
CA ALA A 380 -10.63 -18.05 -22.20
C ALA A 380 -11.63 -19.13 -21.71
N PRO A 381 -12.94 -18.99 -22.02
CA PRO A 381 -13.95 -20.02 -21.71
C PRO A 381 -13.71 -21.37 -22.39
N ALA A 382 -13.01 -21.36 -23.54
CA ALA A 382 -12.69 -22.54 -24.32
C ALA A 382 -11.62 -23.44 -23.66
N ALA A 383 -10.91 -22.94 -22.65
CA ALA A 383 -9.83 -23.67 -22.00
C ALA A 383 -10.32 -24.97 -21.35
N SER A 384 -9.60 -26.05 -21.64
CA SER A 384 -9.78 -27.37 -21.01
C SER A 384 -8.80 -27.54 -19.86
N VAL A 385 -9.26 -28.10 -18.75
CA VAL A 385 -8.49 -28.25 -17.52
C VAL A 385 -8.68 -29.65 -16.94
N ARG A 386 -7.58 -30.32 -16.59
CA ARG A 386 -7.58 -31.66 -15.99
C ARG A 386 -6.53 -31.75 -14.88
N SER A 387 -6.90 -32.34 -13.74
CA SER A 387 -5.94 -32.73 -12.71
C SER A 387 -5.29 -34.06 -13.07
N VAL A 388 -3.98 -34.18 -12.84
CA VAL A 388 -3.24 -35.41 -13.17
C VAL A 388 -3.58 -36.56 -12.21
N ASP A 389 -3.92 -36.23 -10.96
CA ASP A 389 -4.24 -37.19 -9.89
C ASP A 389 -5.75 -37.34 -9.60
N GLY A 390 -6.61 -36.72 -10.41
CA GLY A 390 -8.06 -36.81 -10.28
C GLY A 390 -8.68 -35.93 -9.19
N ARG A 391 -7.92 -35.01 -8.56
CA ARG A 391 -8.50 -33.98 -7.68
C ARG A 391 -9.59 -33.16 -8.39
N PRO A 392 -10.65 -32.72 -7.70
CA PRO A 392 -11.65 -31.83 -8.28
C PRO A 392 -11.02 -30.55 -8.85
N ILE A 393 -11.54 -30.07 -9.98
CA ILE A 393 -11.13 -28.81 -10.62
C ILE A 393 -12.19 -27.75 -10.38
N ILE A 394 -11.76 -26.58 -9.90
CA ILE A 394 -12.56 -25.36 -9.82
C ILE A 394 -12.02 -24.40 -10.88
N ARG A 395 -12.64 -24.40 -12.06
CA ARG A 395 -12.23 -23.56 -13.18
C ARG A 395 -12.92 -22.20 -13.11
N ILE A 396 -12.14 -21.12 -13.12
CA ILE A 396 -12.64 -19.74 -13.12
C ILE A 396 -12.07 -19.02 -14.34
N VAL A 397 -12.92 -18.38 -15.13
CA VAL A 397 -12.49 -17.58 -16.30
C VAL A 397 -12.27 -16.15 -15.83
N LEU A 398 -11.21 -15.49 -16.31
CA LEU A 398 -11.02 -14.05 -16.12
C LEU A 398 -12.25 -13.26 -16.60
N PRO A 399 -12.57 -12.13 -15.97
CA PRO A 399 -13.65 -11.27 -16.47
C PRO A 399 -13.27 -10.69 -17.84
N ASP A 400 -14.28 -10.27 -18.60
CA ASP A 400 -14.10 -9.66 -19.92
C ASP A 400 -13.28 -8.37 -19.86
#